data_AF-A0A497QJS8-F1
#
_entry.id   AF-A0A497QJS8-F1
#
_cell.length_a   1.000
_cell.length_b   1.000
_cell.length_c   1.000
_cell.angle_alpha   90.00
_cell.angle_beta   90.00
_cell.angle_gamma   90.00
#
_symmetry.space_group_name_H-M   'P 1'
#
loop_
_entity.id
_entity.type
_entity.pdbx_description
1 polymer ?
#
loop_
_entity_poly.entity_id
_entity_poly.type
_entity_poly.pdbx_seq_one_letter_code
_entity_poly.pdbx_strand_id
1 'polypeptide(L)' 'MGYDTKYIRVSKVKELFVEGDKKIRISGEAKDLVHEYLDKAVEAAAKELIDKLPRKSKGSSKGELKRITIQKEDFD' A
#
# COMPACT_ATOMS: atom_id res chain seq x y z
N MET A 1 8.75 -20.91 10.45
CA MET A 1 9.40 -19.81 9.69
C MET A 1 8.47 -18.63 9.81
N GLY A 2 8.95 -17.52 10.38
CA GLY A 2 8.12 -16.32 10.53
C GLY A 2 7.98 -15.57 9.22
N TYR A 3 6.92 -14.77 9.09
CA TYR A 3 6.72 -13.90 7.93
C TYR A 3 7.73 -12.74 7.94
N ASP A 4 8.47 -12.58 6.83
CA ASP A 4 9.39 -11.45 6.65
C ASP A 4 8.72 -10.33 5.86
N THR A 5 8.62 -9.16 6.49
CA THR A 5 7.98 -7.98 5.91
C THR A 5 8.78 -7.43 4.75
N LYS A 6 8.12 -7.14 3.62
CA LYS A 6 8.76 -6.70 2.38
C LYS A 6 8.79 -5.18 2.22
N TYR A 7 7.67 -4.50 2.49
CA TYR A 7 7.53 -3.08 2.19
C TYR A 7 7.50 -2.23 3.45
N ILE A 8 6.98 -2.77 4.55
CA ILE A 8 6.80 -2.02 5.78
C ILE A 8 8.00 -2.13 6.72
N ARG A 9 8.34 -1.01 7.37
CA ARG A 9 9.29 -0.99 8.48
C ARG A 9 8.56 -1.26 9.79
N VAL A 10 8.66 -2.49 10.30
CA VAL A 10 7.97 -2.96 11.52
C VAL A 10 8.12 -2.01 12.72
N SER A 11 9.30 -1.43 12.94
CA SER A 11 9.51 -0.51 14.06
C SER A 11 8.63 0.73 14.00
N LYS A 12 8.33 1.22 12.79
CA LYS A 12 7.48 2.39 12.55
C LYS A 12 6.01 2.08 12.56
N VAL A 13 5.61 0.96 11.96
CA VAL A 13 4.20 0.54 12.00
C VAL A 13 3.75 0.26 13.44
N LYS A 14 4.62 -0.31 14.29
CA LYS A 14 4.32 -0.51 15.72
C LYS A 14 3.98 0.77 16.49
N GLU A 15 4.46 1.93 16.04
CA GLU A 15 4.12 3.24 16.61
C GLU A 15 2.66 3.63 16.31
N LEU A 16 2.06 3.07 15.24
CA LEU A 16 0.69 3.36 14.79
C LEU A 16 -0.38 2.52 15.50
N PHE A 17 -0.01 1.46 16.23
CA PHE A 17 -0.95 0.64 16.99
C PHE A 17 -1.31 1.31 18.32
N VAL A 18 -2.04 2.41 18.24
CA VAL A 18 -2.50 3.21 19.38
C VAL A 18 -3.97 3.57 19.22
N GLU A 19 -4.72 3.56 20.32
CA GLU A 19 -6.11 4.00 20.38
C GLU A 19 -6.29 4.89 21.62
N GLY A 20 -6.41 6.20 21.40
CA GLY A 20 -6.28 7.18 22.49
C GLY A 20 -4.93 7.05 23.18
N ASP A 21 -4.95 6.89 24.51
CA ASP A 21 -3.74 6.71 25.32
C ASP A 21 -3.28 5.25 25.43
N LYS A 22 -3.97 4.31 24.77
CA LYS A 22 -3.68 2.88 24.88
C LYS A 22 -2.81 2.40 23.73
N LYS A 23 -1.71 1.74 24.06
CA LYS A 23 -0.88 1.01 23.10
C LYS A 23 -1.46 -0.39 22.85
N ILE A 24 -1.88 -0.65 21.61
CA ILE A 24 -2.37 -1.96 21.19
C ILE A 24 -1.17 -2.89 20.99
N ARG A 25 -1.22 -4.06 21.63
CA ARG A 25 -0.18 -5.10 21.50
C ARG A 25 -0.68 -6.17 20.54
N ILE A 26 0.20 -6.63 19.66
CA ILE A 26 -0.05 -7.75 18.77
C ILE A 26 0.45 -9.02 19.46
N SER A 27 -0.38 -10.07 19.52
CA SER A 27 0.03 -11.35 20.06
C SER A 27 1.16 -11.97 19.19
N GLY A 28 1.96 -12.84 19.79
CA GLY A 28 3.06 -13.49 19.05
C GLY A 28 2.57 -14.27 17.84
N GLU A 29 1.42 -14.96 17.98
CA GLU A 29 0.80 -15.77 16.94
C GLU A 29 0.19 -14.93 15.80
N ALA A 30 -0.34 -13.74 16.11
CA ALA A 30 -0.96 -12.87 15.11
C ALA A 30 0.06 -11.95 14.41
N LYS A 31 1.29 -11.85 14.92
CA LYS A 31 2.31 -10.91 14.44
C LYS A 31 2.57 -11.07 12.94
N ASP A 32 2.73 -12.29 12.48
CA ASP A 32 3.06 -12.60 11.09
C ASP A 32 1.89 -12.29 10.16
N LEU A 33 0.65 -12.60 10.59
CA LEU A 33 -0.57 -12.27 9.85
C LEU A 33 -0.78 -10.76 9.73
N VAL A 34 -0.53 -10.01 10.80
CA VAL A 34 -0.64 -8.54 10.78
C VAL A 34 0.36 -7.93 9.80
N HIS A 35 1.60 -8.42 9.82
CA HIS A 35 2.64 -7.98 8.91
C HIS A 35 2.29 -8.28 7.44
N GLU A 36 1.82 -9.49 7.16
CA GLU A 36 1.37 -9.88 5.81
C GLU A 36 0.19 -9.04 5.33
N TYR A 37 -0.79 -8.79 6.20
CA TYR A 37 -1.94 -7.95 5.88
C TYR A 37 -1.52 -6.55 5.45
N LEU A 38 -0.58 -5.94 6.18
CA LEU A 38 -0.08 -4.60 5.89
C LEU A 38 0.71 -4.54 4.59
N ASP A 39 1.56 -5.53 4.31
CA ASP A 39 2.26 -5.60 3.02
C ASP A 39 1.27 -5.75 1.85
N LYS A 40 0.24 -6.58 1.99
CA LYS A 40 -0.84 -6.69 0.98
C LYS A 40 -1.59 -5.38 0.79
N ALA A 41 -1.83 -4.63 1.86
CA ALA A 41 -2.48 -3.32 1.78
C ALA A 41 -1.61 -2.31 1.01
N VAL A 42 -0.29 -2.33 1.20
CA VAL A 42 0.64 -1.50 0.41
C VAL A 42 0.62 -1.88 -1.07
N GLU A 43 0.63 -3.18 -1.39
CA GLU A 43 0.52 -3.64 -2.79
C GLU A 43 -0.81 -3.23 -3.44
N ALA A 44 -1.91 -3.33 -2.70
CA ALA A 44 -3.22 -2.91 -3.19
C ALA A 44 -3.27 -1.41 -3.46
N ALA A 45 -2.77 -0.59 -2.52
CA ALA A 45 -2.71 0.86 -2.68
C ALA A 45 -1.87 1.29 -3.90
N ALA A 46 -0.74 0.62 -4.15
CA ALA A 46 0.07 0.87 -5.33
C ALA A 46 -0.68 0.54 -6.64
N LYS A 47 -1.44 -0.56 -6.68
CA LYS A 47 -2.27 -0.91 -7.83
C LYS A 47 -3.38 0.10 -8.06
N GLU A 48 -4.08 0.52 -7.02
CA GLU A 48 -5.12 1.55 -7.12
C GLU A 48 -4.58 2.87 -7.68
N LEU A 49 -3.37 3.27 -7.26
CA LEU A 49 -2.73 4.47 -7.79
C LEU A 49 -2.46 4.34 -9.30
N ILE A 50 -1.97 3.18 -9.75
CA ILE A 50 -1.72 2.89 -11.16
C ILE A 50 -3.02 2.91 -11.97
N ASP A 51 -4.10 2.36 -11.42
CA ASP A 51 -5.40 2.27 -12.12
C ASP A 51 -6.07 3.63 -12.30
N LYS A 52 -5.80 4.58 -11.39
CA LYS A 52 -6.25 5.98 -11.52
C LYS A 52 -5.47 6.78 -12.56
N LEU A 53 -4.30 6.31 -13.02
CA LEU A 53 -3.48 7.06 -13.96
C LEU A 53 -4.19 7.28 -15.30
N PRO A 54 -3.98 8.43 -15.94
CA PRO A 54 -4.70 8.79 -17.14
C PRO A 54 -4.36 7.85 -18.30
N ARG A 55 -5.39 7.29 -18.94
CA ARG A 55 -5.27 6.39 -20.10
C ARG A 55 -5.72 7.07 -21.39
N LYS A 56 -5.10 6.71 -22.51
CA LYS A 56 -5.45 7.24 -23.84
C LYS A 56 -6.90 6.88 -24.16
N SER A 57 -7.71 7.86 -24.50
CA SER A 57 -9.16 7.68 -24.70
C SER A 57 -9.57 7.45 -26.18
N LYS A 58 -8.68 7.75 -27.13
CA LYS A 58 -8.92 7.67 -28.58
C LYS A 58 -7.64 7.24 -29.32
N GLY A 59 -7.81 6.74 -30.55
CA GLY A 59 -6.71 6.27 -31.41
C GLY A 59 -6.43 4.77 -31.27
N SER A 60 -5.44 4.28 -32.02
CA SER A 60 -4.99 2.87 -32.04
C SER A 60 -4.45 2.37 -30.69
N SER A 61 -3.99 3.27 -29.83
CA SER A 61 -3.48 2.99 -28.48
C SER A 61 -4.50 3.23 -27.36
N LYS A 62 -5.80 3.19 -27.65
CA LYS A 62 -6.85 3.41 -26.64
C LYS A 62 -6.75 2.37 -25.51
N GLY A 63 -6.73 2.83 -24.26
CA GLY A 63 -6.61 1.98 -23.06
C GLY A 63 -5.19 1.87 -22.50
N GLU A 64 -4.16 2.26 -23.26
CA GLU A 64 -2.80 2.38 -22.73
C GLU A 64 -2.65 3.57 -21.79
N LEU A 65 -1.69 3.50 -20.87
CA LEU A 65 -1.28 4.63 -20.04
C LEU A 65 -0.81 5.80 -20.92
N LYS A 66 -1.25 7.03 -20.61
CA LYS A 66 -0.75 8.23 -21.28
C LYS A 66 0.70 8.55 -20.87
N ARG A 67 1.08 8.21 -19.64
CA ARG A 67 2.40 8.46 -19.05
C ARG A 67 2.80 7.33 -18.10
N ILE A 68 4.12 7.15 -17.93
CA ILE A 68 4.72 6.18 -16.99
C ILE A 68 5.24 6.83 -15.69
N THR A 69 4.92 8.11 -15.49
CA THR A 69 5.35 8.90 -14.34
C THR A 69 4.12 9.43 -13.60
N ILE A 70 4.09 9.22 -12.28
CA ILE A 70 3.08 9.80 -11.38
C ILE A 70 3.42 11.27 -11.16
N GLN A 71 2.45 12.16 -11.33
CA GLN A 71 2.59 13.60 -11.16
C GLN A 71 1.72 14.09 -10.01
N LYS A 72 1.98 15.31 -9.51
CA LYS A 72 1.21 15.89 -8.38
C LYS A 72 -0.28 15.98 -8.71
N GLU A 73 -0.59 16.34 -9.95
CA GLU A 73 -1.94 16.45 -10.50
C GLU A 73 -2.75 15.14 -10.43
N ASP A 74 -2.12 13.98 -10.24
CA ASP A 74 -2.83 12.69 -10.06
C ASP A 74 -3.46 12.55 -8.66
N PHE A 75 -3.18 13.50 -7.75
CA PHE A 75 -3.69 13.52 -6.37
C PHE A 75 -4.65 14.68 -6.09
N ASP A 76 -4.88 15.56 -7.07
CA ASP A 76 -5.84 16.68 -7.02
C ASP A 76 -7.21 16.25 -7.56
#